data_AF-A0A954HDT3-F1
#
_entry.id   AF-A0A954HDT3-F1
#
_cell.length_a   1.000
_cell.length_b   1.000
_cell.length_c   1.000
_cell.angle_alpha   90.00
_cell.angle_beta   90.00
_cell.angle_gamma   90.00
#
_symmetry.space_group_name_H-M   'P 1'
#
loop_
_entity.id
_entity.type
_entity.pdbx_description
1 polymer ?
#
loop_
_entity_poly.entity_id
_entity_poly.type
_entity_poly.pdbx_seq_one_letter_code
_entity_poly.pdbx_strand_id
1 'polypeptide(L)'
;QTKIMNEGWASYWHSTIMTKHGLTDAEVIEYADHHSGTMAMSPTRLNPYKIGIELFRDIEERWNKGQHGAEWEACDNDDIRHNWDTQAGEGRDKIFEVRRVHNDITFIDTFLTEDFCRRNRFFMFAYNDDSGNYEIKSREFQQIKQQLLTSLTNHGRPFIYVLDGNYRNRGELYLRHDYQGIELKQDYAQACLQNLQLIWSRPVHIETVVDEAVTTLSWDGTHHEVHKNA
;
A
#
# COMPACT_ATOMS: atom_id res chain seq x y z
N GLN A 1 -11.92 5.77 -4.02
CA GLN A 1 -12.25 5.56 -2.59
C GLN A 1 -10.93 5.36 -1.84
N THR A 2 -10.67 6.11 -0.76
CA THR A 2 -9.43 6.08 0.05
C THR A 2 -9.54 5.04 1.18
N LYS A 3 -8.53 4.19 1.36
CA LYS A 3 -8.44 3.21 2.45
C LYS A 3 -7.33 3.58 3.43
N ILE A 4 -6.08 3.73 2.98
CA ILE A 4 -4.94 4.06 3.86
C ILE A 4 -5.18 5.39 4.57
N MET A 5 -5.59 6.42 3.82
CA MET A 5 -5.79 7.74 4.40
C MET A 5 -7.01 7.77 5.34
N ASN A 6 -8.04 6.97 5.08
CA ASN A 6 -9.22 6.89 5.93
C ASN A 6 -8.93 6.13 7.23
N GLU A 7 -8.32 4.94 7.12
CA GLU A 7 -7.93 4.10 8.26
C GLU A 7 -6.89 4.81 9.13
N GLY A 8 -5.91 5.47 8.49
CA GLY A 8 -4.93 6.32 9.17
C GLY A 8 -5.55 7.50 9.92
N TRP A 9 -6.48 8.24 9.29
CA TRP A 9 -7.16 9.37 9.91
C TRP A 9 -7.98 8.96 11.13
N ALA A 10 -8.76 7.87 11.00
CA ALA A 10 -9.53 7.33 12.10
C ALA A 10 -8.62 6.90 13.27
N SER A 11 -7.52 6.21 12.95
CA SER A 11 -6.54 5.75 13.95
C SER A 11 -5.83 6.89 14.66
N TYR A 12 -5.47 7.93 13.90
CA TYR A 12 -4.85 9.14 14.43
C TYR A 12 -5.75 9.82 15.46
N TRP A 13 -7.03 10.05 15.13
CA TRP A 13 -7.96 10.70 16.05
C TRP A 13 -8.34 9.80 17.22
N HIS A 14 -8.57 8.51 16.97
CA HIS A 14 -8.80 7.55 18.04
C HIS A 14 -7.65 7.56 19.05
N SER A 15 -6.40 7.49 18.57
CA SER A 15 -5.22 7.54 19.44
C SER A 15 -5.09 8.88 20.15
N THR A 16 -5.32 10.00 19.46
CA THR A 16 -5.25 11.34 20.06
C THR A 16 -6.28 11.53 21.16
N ILE A 17 -7.54 11.12 20.93
CA ILE A 17 -8.62 11.24 21.91
C ILE A 17 -8.32 10.35 23.12
N MET A 18 -7.99 9.07 22.90
CA MET A 18 -7.72 8.13 23.98
C MET A 18 -6.57 8.62 24.85
N THR A 19 -5.43 8.98 24.25
CA THR A 19 -4.23 9.36 25.00
C THR A 19 -4.28 10.75 25.65
N LYS A 20 -5.14 11.67 25.19
CA LYS A 20 -5.23 13.03 25.76
C LYS A 20 -6.45 13.28 26.63
N HIS A 21 -7.54 12.55 26.39
CA HIS A 21 -8.85 12.89 26.97
C HIS A 21 -9.66 11.67 27.42
N GLY A 22 -9.37 10.47 26.91
CA GLY A 22 -10.22 9.29 27.07
C GLY A 22 -9.71 8.23 28.05
N LEU A 23 -8.40 8.12 28.25
CA LEU A 23 -7.78 7.11 29.09
C LEU A 23 -7.44 7.63 30.47
N THR A 24 -7.58 6.76 31.46
CA THR A 24 -6.94 6.89 32.76
C THR A 24 -5.58 6.18 32.77
N ASP A 25 -4.70 6.56 33.70
CA ASP A 25 -3.36 5.95 33.84
C ASP A 25 -3.42 4.42 34.00
N ALA A 26 -4.50 3.90 34.60
CA ALA A 26 -4.71 2.47 34.80
C ALA A 26 -4.98 1.70 33.49
N GLU A 27 -5.51 2.37 32.47
CA GLU A 27 -5.96 1.75 31.21
C GLU A 27 -4.90 1.84 30.10
N VAL A 28 -3.81 2.58 30.33
CA VAL A 28 -2.78 2.85 29.31
C VAL A 28 -2.16 1.56 28.75
N ILE A 29 -1.88 0.58 29.62
CA ILE A 29 -1.25 -0.68 29.20
C ILE A 29 -2.21 -1.50 28.34
N GLU A 30 -3.46 -1.64 28.77
CA GLU A 30 -4.49 -2.39 28.05
C GLU A 30 -4.80 -1.74 26.69
N TYR A 31 -4.93 -0.42 26.67
CA TYR A 31 -5.07 0.32 25.42
C TYR A 31 -3.87 0.11 24.48
N ALA A 32 -2.65 0.21 24.98
CA ALA A 32 -1.45 0.05 24.18
C ALA A 32 -1.37 -1.36 23.57
N ASP A 33 -1.70 -2.39 24.35
CA ASP A 33 -1.73 -3.78 23.87
C ASP A 33 -2.77 -3.94 22.74
N HIS A 34 -4.02 -3.52 22.96
CA HIS A 34 -5.08 -3.58 21.95
C HIS A 34 -4.77 -2.75 20.69
N HIS A 35 -4.25 -1.54 20.86
CA HIS A 35 -3.88 -0.66 19.75
C HIS A 35 -2.75 -1.27 18.93
N SER A 36 -1.72 -1.82 19.60
CA SER A 36 -0.58 -2.45 18.94
C SER A 36 -0.99 -3.65 18.08
N GLY A 37 -1.95 -4.47 18.54
CA GLY A 37 -2.49 -5.59 17.78
C GLY A 37 -3.17 -5.15 16.47
N THR A 38 -3.90 -4.02 16.51
CA THR A 38 -4.56 -3.45 15.31
C THR A 38 -3.53 -2.84 14.34
N MET A 39 -2.44 -2.28 14.88
CA MET A 39 -1.37 -1.63 14.12
C MET A 39 -0.23 -2.58 13.74
N ALA A 40 -0.35 -3.87 14.08
CA ALA A 40 0.69 -4.85 13.81
C ALA A 40 0.95 -4.98 12.30
N MET A 41 2.22 -5.03 11.93
CA MET A 41 2.67 -5.28 10.56
C MET A 41 3.48 -6.56 10.53
N SER A 42 3.32 -7.35 9.45
CA SER A 42 4.28 -8.40 9.14
C SER A 42 5.36 -7.84 8.19
N PRO A 43 6.57 -8.44 8.18
CA PRO A 43 7.62 -8.06 7.23
C PRO A 43 7.20 -8.14 5.75
N THR A 44 6.20 -8.98 5.45
CA THR A 44 5.71 -9.27 4.10
C THR A 44 4.40 -8.57 3.76
N ARG A 45 3.72 -7.94 4.72
CA ARG A 45 2.39 -7.35 4.52
C ARG A 45 2.29 -5.98 5.18
N LEU A 46 2.10 -4.99 4.33
CA LEU A 46 1.86 -3.62 4.76
C LEU A 46 0.50 -3.52 5.46
N ASN A 47 0.48 -2.91 6.64
CA ASN A 47 -0.75 -2.57 7.35
C ASN A 47 -1.13 -1.11 7.04
N PRO A 48 -2.24 -0.89 6.31
CA PRO A 48 -2.72 0.46 6.00
C PRO A 48 -2.95 1.35 7.23
N TYR A 49 -3.40 0.80 8.35
CA TYR A 49 -3.64 1.53 9.60
C TYR A 49 -2.33 2.10 10.14
N LYS A 50 -1.28 1.28 10.16
CA LYS A 50 0.05 1.67 10.65
C LYS A 50 0.71 2.71 9.75
N ILE A 51 0.68 2.52 8.42
CA ILE A 51 1.25 3.51 7.50
C ILE A 51 0.50 4.84 7.60
N GLY A 52 -0.83 4.78 7.58
CA GLY A 52 -1.66 5.98 7.59
C GLY A 52 -1.49 6.82 8.86
N ILE A 53 -1.55 6.21 10.05
CA ILE A 53 -1.41 6.95 11.32
C ILE A 53 -0.01 7.57 11.45
N GLU A 54 1.05 6.82 11.14
CA GLU A 54 2.41 7.33 11.28
C GLU A 54 2.69 8.42 10.25
N LEU A 55 2.15 8.34 9.03
CA LEU A 55 2.25 9.43 8.06
C LEU A 55 1.56 10.70 8.56
N PHE A 56 0.37 10.61 9.16
CA PHE A 56 -0.29 11.80 9.71
C PHE A 56 0.50 12.41 10.87
N ARG A 57 1.07 11.59 11.76
CA ARG A 57 1.94 12.07 12.85
C ARG A 57 3.21 12.72 12.31
N ASP A 58 3.84 12.10 11.31
CA ASP A 58 5.04 12.63 10.66
C ASP A 58 4.78 13.97 9.96
N ILE A 59 3.67 14.09 9.23
CA ILE A 59 3.28 15.35 8.58
C ILE A 59 3.04 16.44 9.63
N GLU A 60 2.28 16.14 10.69
CA GLU A 60 2.03 17.12 11.74
C GLU A 60 3.33 17.55 12.43
N GLU A 61 4.21 16.61 12.77
CA GLU A 61 5.48 16.91 13.40
C GLU A 61 6.38 17.77 12.51
N ARG A 62 6.55 17.39 11.24
CA ARG A 62 7.38 18.14 10.28
C ARG A 62 6.89 19.57 10.10
N TRP A 63 5.58 19.78 9.98
CA TRP A 63 5.02 21.14 9.85
C TRP A 63 5.05 21.93 11.16
N ASN A 64 4.95 21.27 12.32
CA ASN A 64 5.15 21.97 13.59
C ASN A 64 6.59 22.47 13.75
N LYS A 65 7.57 21.67 13.30
CA LYS A 65 9.00 21.99 13.38
C LYS A 65 9.53 22.81 12.20
N GLY A 66 8.72 23.06 11.16
CA GLY A 66 9.15 23.74 9.93
C GLY A 66 10.12 22.91 9.08
N GLN A 67 10.08 21.59 9.17
CA GLN A 67 10.91 20.64 8.39
C GLN A 67 10.31 20.40 7.00
N HIS A 68 10.06 21.48 6.27
CA HIS A 68 9.53 21.47 4.91
C HIS A 68 9.95 22.73 4.15
N GLY A 69 9.78 22.72 2.82
CA GLY A 69 10.08 23.87 1.98
C GLY A 69 11.56 23.99 1.64
N ALA A 70 11.90 25.05 0.90
CA ALA A 70 13.23 25.19 0.27
C ALA A 70 14.39 25.23 1.28
N GLU A 71 14.20 25.87 2.44
CA GLU A 71 15.24 26.00 3.46
C GLU A 71 15.59 24.66 4.12
N TRP A 72 14.58 23.84 4.38
CA TRP A 72 14.76 22.48 4.89
C TRP A 72 15.43 21.57 3.85
N GLU A 73 14.95 21.62 2.59
CA GLU A 73 15.51 20.78 1.50
C GLU A 73 16.95 21.18 1.14
N ALA A 74 17.32 22.45 1.31
CA ALA A 74 18.68 22.94 1.08
C ALA A 74 19.63 22.70 2.27
N CYS A 75 19.14 22.16 3.39
CA CYS A 75 19.97 21.89 4.56
C CYS A 75 20.73 20.57 4.38
N ASP A 76 22.01 20.65 4.02
CA ASP A 76 22.91 19.50 3.88
C ASP A 76 23.64 19.13 5.19
N ASN A 77 23.44 19.89 6.26
CA ASN A 77 24.10 19.66 7.54
C ASN A 77 23.23 18.80 8.47
N ASP A 78 23.67 17.58 8.74
CA ASP A 78 22.95 16.61 9.56
C ASP A 78 22.69 17.08 11.00
N ASP A 79 23.62 17.80 11.64
CA ASP A 79 23.45 18.30 13.01
C ASP A 79 22.34 19.36 13.08
N ILE A 80 22.27 20.21 12.06
CA ILE A 80 21.22 21.23 11.93
C ILE A 80 19.88 20.55 11.64
N ARG A 81 19.84 19.58 10.73
CA ARG A 81 18.60 18.83 10.44
C ARG A 81 18.04 18.11 11.66
N HIS A 82 18.90 17.51 12.47
CA HIS A 82 18.50 16.78 13.67
C HIS A 82 17.83 17.70 14.71
N ASN A 83 18.34 18.92 14.85
CA ASN A 83 17.85 19.91 15.81
C ASN A 83 16.92 20.96 15.19
N TRP A 84 16.44 20.73 13.96
CA TRP A 84 15.60 21.68 13.24
C TRP A 84 14.23 21.80 13.90
N ASP A 85 13.97 22.97 14.47
CA ASP A 85 12.67 23.35 15.02
C ASP A 85 12.51 24.86 14.93
N THR A 86 11.74 25.32 13.95
CA THR A 86 11.38 26.74 13.79
C THR A 86 10.17 27.13 14.63
N GLN A 87 9.58 26.19 15.40
CA GLN A 87 8.35 26.36 16.14
C GLN A 87 7.20 26.91 15.30
N ALA A 88 7.14 26.52 14.02
CA ALA A 88 6.13 26.99 13.07
C ALA A 88 4.70 26.68 13.55
N GLY A 89 4.49 25.51 14.19
CA GLY A 89 3.19 25.16 14.78
C GLY A 89 2.06 24.93 13.75
N GLU A 90 2.40 24.75 12.47
CA GLU A 90 1.44 24.64 11.37
C GLU A 90 0.94 23.20 11.12
N GLY A 91 1.38 22.24 11.94
CA GLY A 91 1.16 20.81 11.72
C GLY A 91 -0.31 20.41 11.70
N ARG A 92 -1.12 21.00 12.59
CA ARG A 92 -2.55 20.70 12.69
C ARG A 92 -3.28 21.12 11.41
N ASP A 93 -3.07 22.35 10.96
CA ASP A 93 -3.70 22.86 9.74
C ASP A 93 -3.26 22.04 8.53
N LYS A 94 -2.00 21.62 8.50
CA LYS A 94 -1.49 20.80 7.41
C LYS A 94 -2.19 19.45 7.30
N ILE A 95 -2.37 18.70 8.40
CA ILE A 95 -3.02 17.38 8.31
C ILE A 95 -4.49 17.48 7.88
N PHE A 96 -5.18 18.59 8.21
CA PHE A 96 -6.53 18.87 7.72
C PHE A 96 -6.54 19.24 6.23
N GLU A 97 -5.56 20.02 5.76
CA GLU A 97 -5.38 20.31 4.33
C GLU A 97 -5.15 19.01 3.55
N VAL A 98 -4.22 18.16 4.03
CA VAL A 98 -3.91 16.87 3.42
C VAL A 98 -5.17 16.00 3.32
N ARG A 99 -5.96 15.93 4.40
CA ARG A 99 -7.21 15.19 4.43
C ARG A 99 -8.24 15.68 3.40
N ARG A 100 -8.22 16.98 3.07
CA ARG A 100 -9.15 17.61 2.11
C ARG A 100 -8.74 17.42 0.66
N VAL A 101 -7.43 17.39 0.39
CA VAL A 101 -6.90 17.50 -0.98
C VAL A 101 -6.41 16.15 -1.53
N HIS A 102 -5.85 15.29 -0.69
CA HIS A 102 -5.19 14.07 -1.16
C HIS A 102 -6.17 12.88 -1.21
N ASN A 103 -5.87 11.93 -2.09
CA ASN A 103 -6.32 10.54 -2.03
C ASN A 103 -5.13 9.62 -1.68
N ASP A 104 -5.35 8.31 -1.50
CA ASP A 104 -4.30 7.36 -1.09
C ASP A 104 -3.06 7.40 -1.99
N ILE A 105 -3.25 7.50 -3.31
CA ILE A 105 -2.13 7.55 -4.28
C ILE A 105 -1.32 8.82 -4.03
N THR A 106 -1.95 9.99 -4.07
CA THR A 106 -1.26 11.27 -3.85
C THR A 106 -0.73 11.42 -2.42
N PHE A 107 -1.35 10.77 -1.42
CA PHE A 107 -0.92 10.81 -0.03
C PHE A 107 0.38 10.03 0.15
N ILE A 108 0.43 8.80 -0.35
CA ILE A 108 1.66 7.99 -0.36
C ILE A 108 2.72 8.65 -1.23
N ASP A 109 2.36 9.12 -2.42
CA ASP A 109 3.34 9.70 -3.33
C ASP A 109 3.98 10.98 -2.79
N THR A 110 3.21 11.85 -2.14
CA THR A 110 3.74 13.11 -1.61
C THR A 110 4.48 12.94 -0.28
N PHE A 111 3.98 12.08 0.63
CA PHE A 111 4.43 12.09 2.02
C PHE A 111 5.21 10.84 2.45
N LEU A 112 5.15 9.73 1.71
CA LEU A 112 6.02 8.59 1.98
C LEU A 112 7.44 8.91 1.49
N THR A 113 8.34 9.15 2.43
CA THR A 113 9.75 9.46 2.19
C THR A 113 10.65 8.33 2.69
N GLU A 114 11.89 8.28 2.17
CA GLU A 114 12.89 7.31 2.61
C GLU A 114 13.21 7.46 4.10
N ASP A 115 13.35 8.70 4.56
CA ASP A 115 13.62 9.00 5.97
C ASP A 115 12.47 8.53 6.88
N PHE A 116 11.21 8.74 6.46
CA PHE A 116 10.05 8.22 7.16
C PHE A 116 10.08 6.69 7.28
N CYS A 117 10.40 6.00 6.18
CA CYS A 117 10.49 4.54 6.16
C CYS A 117 11.59 4.03 7.09
N ARG A 118 12.76 4.68 7.08
CA ARG A 118 13.89 4.36 7.96
C ARG A 118 13.53 4.55 9.44
N ARG A 119 12.96 5.71 9.81
CA ARG A 119 12.56 6.01 11.21
C ARG A 119 11.53 5.02 11.75
N ASN A 120 10.57 4.64 10.93
CA ASN A 120 9.50 3.71 11.32
C ASN A 120 9.83 2.23 11.08
N ARG A 121 11.04 1.92 10.57
CA ARG A 121 11.47 0.57 10.21
C ARG A 121 10.48 -0.13 9.26
N PHE A 122 9.92 0.64 8.32
CA PHE A 122 9.14 0.07 7.22
C PHE A 122 10.10 -0.63 6.24
N PHE A 123 9.74 -1.84 5.80
CA PHE A 123 10.50 -2.74 4.91
C PHE A 123 11.70 -3.44 5.57
N MET A 124 12.01 -4.68 5.16
CA MET A 124 13.24 -5.39 5.57
C MET A 124 14.40 -4.95 4.67
N PHE A 125 15.54 -4.68 5.30
CA PHE A 125 16.68 -3.98 4.73
C PHE A 125 17.78 -4.94 4.26
N ALA A 126 18.57 -4.52 3.28
CA ALA A 126 19.91 -5.08 3.05
C ALA A 126 20.85 -4.64 4.18
N TYR A 127 21.67 -5.56 4.69
CA TYR A 127 22.73 -5.22 5.63
C TYR A 127 23.84 -4.46 4.89
N ASN A 128 24.18 -3.27 5.35
CA ASN A 128 25.33 -2.54 4.85
C ASN A 128 26.56 -2.93 5.68
N ASP A 129 27.46 -3.72 5.09
CA ASP A 129 28.69 -4.21 5.73
C ASP A 129 29.63 -3.08 6.18
N ASP A 130 29.58 -1.91 5.53
CA ASP A 130 30.48 -0.79 5.83
C ASP A 130 30.00 0.07 7.02
N SER A 131 28.68 0.23 7.18
CA SER A 131 28.10 1.05 8.26
C SER A 131 27.56 0.22 9.44
N GLY A 132 27.56 -1.12 9.33
CA GLY A 132 27.03 -2.03 10.34
C GLY A 132 25.52 -1.89 10.56
N ASN A 133 24.84 -1.17 9.66
CA ASN A 133 23.44 -0.80 9.78
C ASN A 133 22.63 -1.35 8.59
N TYR A 134 21.34 -1.50 8.84
CA TYR A 134 20.35 -1.81 7.82
C TYR A 134 19.97 -0.51 7.08
N GLU A 135 20.33 -0.41 5.81
CA GLU A 135 20.08 0.79 4.98
C GLU A 135 19.16 0.46 3.80
N ILE A 136 18.15 1.30 3.58
CA ILE A 136 17.39 1.25 2.33
C ILE A 136 18.28 1.91 1.30
N LYS A 137 18.57 1.24 0.19
CA LYS A 137 19.19 1.93 -0.95
C LYS A 137 18.12 2.78 -1.63
N SER A 138 18.44 4.01 -2.01
CA SER A 138 17.46 4.92 -2.67
C SER A 138 16.76 4.28 -3.89
N ARG A 139 17.48 3.44 -4.65
CA ARG A 139 16.92 2.65 -5.77
C ARG A 139 15.87 1.64 -5.32
N GLU A 140 16.09 0.98 -4.19
CA GLU A 140 15.15 0.04 -3.59
C GLU A 140 13.93 0.77 -3.04
N PHE A 141 14.11 1.94 -2.41
CA PHE A 141 12.99 2.77 -1.95
C PHE A 141 12.05 3.15 -3.10
N GLN A 142 12.57 3.64 -4.22
CA GLN A 142 11.74 4.02 -5.38
C GLN A 142 10.98 2.82 -5.95
N GLN A 143 11.62 1.64 -6.00
CA GLN A 143 10.96 0.41 -6.44
C GLN A 143 9.82 -0.01 -5.50
N ILE A 144 10.07 0.02 -4.19
CA ILE A 144 9.08 -0.31 -3.16
C ILE A 144 7.91 0.68 -3.20
N LYS A 145 8.19 1.98 -3.28
CA LYS A 145 7.18 3.02 -3.40
C LYS A 145 6.34 2.82 -4.66
N GLN A 146 6.97 2.52 -5.80
CA GLN A 146 6.27 2.26 -7.04
C GLN A 146 5.37 1.01 -6.94
N GLN A 147 5.85 -0.08 -6.34
CA GLN A 147 5.02 -1.27 -6.10
C GLN A 147 3.81 -0.97 -5.21
N LEU A 148 4.00 -0.18 -4.15
CA LEU A 148 2.91 0.26 -3.29
C LEU A 148 1.90 1.11 -4.06
N LEU A 149 2.36 2.09 -4.83
CA LEU A 149 1.50 2.95 -5.66
C LEU A 149 0.75 2.15 -6.73
N THR A 150 1.41 1.18 -7.38
CA THR A 150 0.78 0.27 -8.34
C THR A 150 -0.31 -0.57 -7.65
N SER A 151 -0.07 -1.08 -6.45
CA SER A 151 -1.08 -1.84 -5.69
C SER A 151 -2.32 -1.00 -5.32
N LEU A 152 -2.14 0.31 -5.16
CA LEU A 152 -3.21 1.28 -4.90
C LEU A 152 -3.88 1.76 -6.19
N THR A 153 -3.19 1.62 -7.32
CA THR A 153 -3.72 1.91 -8.64
C THR A 153 -4.81 0.89 -8.96
N ASN A 154 -5.94 1.36 -9.52
CA ASN A 154 -7.14 0.55 -9.76
C ASN A 154 -7.78 -0.10 -8.50
N HIS A 155 -7.53 0.44 -7.30
CA HIS A 155 -8.08 -0.07 -6.04
C HIS A 155 -7.70 -1.55 -5.75
N GLY A 156 -6.53 -1.98 -6.20
CA GLY A 156 -6.10 -3.37 -6.07
C GLY A 156 -6.94 -4.36 -6.88
N ARG A 157 -7.75 -3.86 -7.84
CA ARG A 157 -8.48 -4.71 -8.78
C ARG A 157 -7.54 -5.06 -9.95
N PRO A 158 -7.53 -6.33 -10.37
CA PRO A 158 -6.71 -6.73 -11.51
C PRO A 158 -7.20 -6.06 -12.79
N PHE A 159 -6.27 -5.71 -13.67
CA PHE A 159 -6.59 -5.27 -15.02
C PHE A 159 -6.82 -6.50 -15.90
N ILE A 160 -8.05 -6.68 -16.37
CA ILE A 160 -8.44 -7.78 -17.26
C ILE A 160 -8.83 -7.20 -18.61
N TYR A 161 -8.20 -7.71 -19.67
CA TYR A 161 -8.48 -7.31 -21.05
C TYR A 161 -9.09 -8.47 -21.82
N VAL A 162 -10.05 -8.17 -22.70
CA VAL A 162 -10.50 -9.11 -23.72
C VAL A 162 -9.48 -9.09 -24.85
N LEU A 163 -8.82 -10.22 -25.11
CA LEU A 163 -7.86 -10.35 -26.20
C LEU A 163 -8.50 -10.92 -27.46
N ASP A 164 -9.38 -11.92 -27.30
CA ASP A 164 -10.03 -12.57 -28.43
C ASP A 164 -11.44 -13.03 -28.03
N GLY A 165 -12.44 -12.64 -28.83
CA GLY A 165 -13.84 -13.08 -28.67
C GLY A 165 -14.20 -14.29 -29.55
N ASN A 166 -13.26 -14.79 -30.33
CA ASN A 166 -13.39 -15.97 -31.17
C ASN A 166 -12.15 -16.87 -31.03
N TYR A 167 -11.73 -17.09 -29.78
CA TYR A 167 -10.52 -17.83 -29.48
C TYR A 167 -10.56 -19.23 -30.09
N ARG A 168 -9.43 -19.62 -30.72
CA ARG A 168 -9.27 -20.87 -31.48
C ARG A 168 -10.32 -21.06 -32.59
N ASN A 169 -10.95 -19.97 -33.04
CA ASN A 169 -12.06 -19.95 -33.99
C ASN A 169 -13.28 -20.77 -33.51
N ARG A 170 -13.55 -20.79 -32.20
CA ARG A 170 -14.65 -21.54 -31.57
C ARG A 170 -15.70 -20.66 -30.88
N GLY A 171 -15.61 -19.33 -31.04
CA GLY A 171 -16.46 -18.37 -30.32
C GLY A 171 -16.18 -18.30 -28.82
N GLU A 172 -15.03 -18.81 -28.38
CA GLU A 172 -14.60 -18.82 -26.98
C GLU A 172 -14.01 -17.46 -26.60
N LEU A 173 -14.20 -17.06 -25.34
CA LEU A 173 -13.69 -15.79 -24.83
C LEU A 173 -12.30 -16.00 -24.23
N TYR A 174 -11.31 -15.26 -24.70
CA TYR A 174 -9.96 -15.26 -24.17
C TYR A 174 -9.63 -13.91 -23.55
N LEU A 175 -9.42 -13.95 -22.23
CA LEU A 175 -9.06 -12.83 -21.40
C LEU A 175 -7.57 -12.88 -21.05
N ARG A 176 -6.97 -11.73 -20.79
CA ARG A 176 -5.64 -11.63 -20.23
C ARG A 176 -5.64 -10.74 -19.02
N HIS A 177 -5.09 -11.26 -17.93
CA HIS A 177 -4.71 -10.49 -16.77
C HIS A 177 -3.38 -9.78 -17.04
N ASP A 178 -3.36 -8.46 -16.92
CA ASP A 178 -2.11 -7.69 -16.89
C ASP A 178 -1.44 -7.86 -15.52
N TYR A 179 -0.57 -8.87 -15.44
CA TYR A 179 0.11 -9.26 -14.21
C TYR A 179 1.13 -8.21 -13.79
N GLN A 180 0.86 -7.53 -12.69
CA GLN A 180 1.71 -6.49 -12.11
C GLN A 180 2.42 -6.97 -10.82
N GLY A 181 2.77 -8.26 -10.76
CA GLY A 181 3.43 -8.88 -9.60
C GLY A 181 2.50 -9.43 -8.53
N ILE A 182 1.18 -9.34 -8.73
CA ILE A 182 0.16 -9.89 -7.83
C ILE A 182 -0.66 -10.91 -8.58
N GLU A 183 -0.72 -12.14 -8.06
CA GLU A 183 -1.53 -13.20 -8.66
C GLU A 183 -3.02 -12.99 -8.41
N LEU A 184 -3.85 -13.55 -9.30
CA LEU A 184 -5.29 -13.62 -9.06
C LEU A 184 -5.57 -14.59 -7.91
N LYS A 185 -6.50 -14.20 -7.05
CA LYS A 185 -7.09 -15.14 -6.08
C LYS A 185 -7.84 -16.23 -6.84
N GLN A 186 -7.40 -17.48 -6.67
CA GLN A 186 -7.85 -18.62 -7.48
C GLN A 186 -9.35 -18.89 -7.34
N ASP A 187 -9.87 -18.84 -6.11
CA ASP A 187 -11.30 -18.99 -5.80
C ASP A 187 -12.16 -17.93 -6.51
N TYR A 188 -11.73 -16.67 -6.47
CA TYR A 188 -12.41 -15.57 -7.16
C TYR A 188 -12.31 -15.68 -8.67
N ALA A 189 -11.14 -16.05 -9.21
CA ALA A 189 -10.94 -16.23 -10.64
C ALA A 189 -11.86 -17.33 -11.20
N GLN A 190 -11.89 -18.49 -10.52
CA GLN A 190 -12.78 -19.60 -10.87
C GLN A 190 -14.26 -19.18 -10.84
N ALA A 191 -14.72 -18.54 -9.78
CA ALA A 191 -16.10 -18.07 -9.69
C ALA A 191 -16.43 -17.00 -10.75
N CYS A 192 -15.50 -16.10 -11.09
CA CYS A 192 -15.68 -15.13 -12.17
C CYS A 192 -15.83 -15.81 -13.53
N LEU A 193 -14.99 -16.79 -13.85
CA LEU A 193 -15.07 -17.52 -15.12
C LEU A 193 -16.40 -18.26 -15.28
N GLN A 194 -16.93 -18.84 -14.20
CA GLN A 194 -18.26 -19.46 -14.19
C GLN A 194 -19.35 -18.45 -14.55
N ASN A 195 -19.35 -17.29 -13.88
CA ASN A 195 -20.34 -16.24 -14.15
C ASN A 195 -20.19 -15.64 -15.56
N LEU A 196 -18.97 -15.46 -16.04
CA LEU A 196 -18.71 -14.96 -17.39
C LEU A 196 -19.19 -15.95 -18.45
N GLN A 197 -18.97 -17.25 -18.26
CA GLN A 197 -19.45 -18.27 -19.19
C GLN A 197 -20.97 -18.34 -19.23
N LEU A 198 -21.67 -18.12 -18.11
CA LEU A 198 -23.13 -18.03 -18.11
C LEU A 198 -23.65 -16.90 -19.01
N ILE A 199 -22.92 -15.78 -19.07
CA ILE A 199 -23.28 -14.62 -19.91
C ILE A 199 -22.84 -14.85 -21.36
N TRP A 200 -21.60 -15.32 -21.55
CA TRP A 200 -20.98 -15.51 -22.87
C TRP A 200 -21.50 -16.75 -23.61
N SER A 201 -22.07 -17.72 -22.88
CA SER A 201 -22.63 -18.99 -23.37
C SER A 201 -21.63 -19.94 -24.07
N ARG A 202 -20.33 -19.62 -24.04
CA ARG A 202 -19.22 -20.42 -24.58
C ARG A 202 -18.06 -20.44 -23.59
N PRO A 203 -17.15 -21.44 -23.67
CA PRO A 203 -15.99 -21.51 -22.78
C PRO A 203 -15.24 -20.18 -22.67
N VAL A 204 -14.79 -19.89 -21.44
CA VAL A 204 -14.05 -18.66 -21.10
C VAL A 204 -12.70 -19.04 -20.52
N HIS A 205 -11.68 -18.34 -20.98
CA HIS A 205 -10.29 -18.55 -20.62
C HIS A 205 -9.70 -17.24 -20.11
N ILE A 206 -8.82 -17.32 -19.12
CA ILE A 206 -8.01 -16.19 -18.66
C ILE A 206 -6.56 -16.62 -18.51
N GLU A 207 -5.67 -15.92 -19.22
CA GLU A 207 -4.23 -16.01 -19.01
C GLU A 207 -3.81 -15.13 -17.84
N THR A 208 -3.04 -15.69 -16.92
CA THR A 208 -2.47 -15.03 -15.73
C THR A 208 -1.13 -15.68 -15.37
N VAL A 209 -0.47 -15.20 -14.33
CA VAL A 209 0.70 -15.87 -13.72
C VAL A 209 0.26 -16.55 -12.42
N VAL A 210 0.74 -17.79 -12.21
CA VAL A 210 0.56 -18.60 -10.99
C VAL A 210 1.86 -19.33 -10.69
N ASP A 211 2.39 -19.19 -9.49
CA ASP A 211 3.71 -19.70 -9.07
C ASP A 211 4.82 -19.26 -10.05
N GLU A 212 4.82 -17.98 -10.43
CA GLU A 212 5.74 -17.39 -11.43
C GLU A 212 5.65 -17.97 -12.86
N ALA A 213 4.71 -18.89 -13.12
CA ALA A 213 4.50 -19.47 -14.44
C ALA A 213 3.25 -18.89 -15.12
N VAL A 214 3.37 -18.58 -16.41
CA VAL A 214 2.21 -18.20 -17.24
C VAL A 214 1.24 -19.37 -17.28
N THR A 215 -0.01 -19.12 -16.90
CA THR A 215 -1.03 -20.13 -16.69
C THR A 215 -2.35 -19.65 -17.27
N THR A 216 -3.02 -20.52 -18.03
CA THR A 216 -4.37 -20.29 -18.52
C THR A 216 -5.37 -21.05 -17.63
N LEU A 217 -6.23 -20.30 -16.95
CA LEU A 217 -7.39 -20.84 -16.24
C LEU A 217 -8.58 -20.86 -17.20
N SER A 218 -9.30 -21.98 -17.26
CA SER A 218 -10.40 -22.17 -18.21
C SER A 218 -11.63 -22.73 -17.53
N TRP A 219 -12.81 -22.31 -17.98
CA TRP A 219 -14.09 -22.90 -17.59
C TRP A 219 -14.91 -23.20 -18.84
N ASP A 220 -15.26 -24.47 -19.04
CA ASP A 220 -15.99 -24.94 -20.23
C ASP A 220 -17.52 -24.92 -20.07
N GLY A 221 -18.02 -24.60 -18.87
CA GLY A 221 -19.43 -24.72 -18.50
C GLY A 221 -19.69 -25.81 -17.45
N THR A 222 -18.73 -26.70 -17.22
CA THR A 222 -18.85 -27.88 -16.35
C THR A 222 -17.63 -28.11 -15.46
N HIS A 223 -16.42 -27.91 -15.99
CA HIS A 223 -15.17 -28.19 -15.30
C HIS A 223 -14.19 -27.02 -15.41
N HIS A 224 -13.40 -26.82 -14.36
CA HIS A 224 -12.25 -25.93 -14.37
C HIS A 224 -11.04 -26.68 -14.88
N GLU A 225 -10.32 -26.09 -15.82
CA GLU A 225 -9.03 -26.59 -16.30
C GLU A 225 -7.93 -25.54 -16.05
N VAL A 226 -6.74 -26.03 -15.72
CA VAL A 226 -5.55 -25.20 -15.50
C VAL A 226 -4.44 -25.69 -16.41
N HIS A 227 -4.02 -24.83 -17.33
CA HIS A 227 -2.96 -25.13 -18.29
C HIS A 227 -1.76 -24.22 -18.02
N LYS A 228 -0.65 -24.76 -17.50
CA LYS A 228 0.61 -24.01 -17.38
C LYS A 228 1.26 -23.94 -18.76
N ASN A 229 1.44 -22.73 -19.29
CA ASN A 229 2.15 -22.49 -20.53
C ASN A 229 3.64 -22.67 -20.24
N ALA A 230 4.26 -23.66 -20.88
CA ALA A 230 5.68 -23.95 -20.78
C ALA A 230 6.53 -22.93 -21.54
#